data_AF-A0A9P7J433-F1
#
_entry.id   AF-A0A9P7J433-F1
#
_cell.length_a   1.000
_cell.length_b   1.000
_cell.length_c   1.000
_cell.angle_alpha   90.00
_cell.angle_beta   90.00
_cell.angle_gamma   90.00
#
_symmetry.space_group_name_H-M   'P 1'
#
loop_
_entity.id
_entity.type
_entity.pdbx_description
1 polymer ?
#
loop_
_entity_poly.entity_id
_entity_poly.type
_entity_poly.pdbx_seq_one_letter_code
_entity_poly.pdbx_strand_id
1 'polypeptide(L)' 'MGGGYVVGWLPVVKEDKQHSGKSAWANFKATVWHKSFGRILSLLAERLRAGQWLECLDAVQCWFFPLILILSSDFEEQ' A
#
# COMPACT_ATOMS: atom_id res chain seq x y z
N MET A 1 14.71 -19.98 -6.30
CA MET A 1 13.25 -19.72 -6.23
C MET A 1 12.96 -19.00 -4.93
N GLY A 2 12.77 -17.68 -4.97
CA GLY A 2 12.45 -16.87 -3.79
C GLY A 2 10.94 -16.77 -3.66
N GLY A 3 10.38 -17.32 -2.58
CA GLY A 3 8.97 -17.13 -2.24
C GLY A 3 8.76 -15.71 -1.74
N GLY A 4 8.24 -14.83 -2.59
CA GLY A 4 7.77 -13.52 -2.16
C GLY A 4 6.37 -13.62 -1.56
N TYR A 5 6.13 -12.95 -0.43
CA TYR A 5 4.78 -12.76 0.09
C TYR A 5 4.26 -11.41 -0.40
N VAL A 6 3.14 -11.41 -1.11
CA VAL A 6 2.43 -10.19 -1.49
C VAL A 6 1.46 -9.85 -0.37
N VAL A 7 1.60 -8.68 0.24
CA VAL A 7 0.67 -8.17 1.25
C VAL A 7 -0.07 -6.96 0.68
N GLY A 8 -1.38 -7.11 0.47
CA GLY A 8 -2.25 -6.04 0.02
C GLY A 8 -2.83 -5.25 1.20
N TRP A 9 -2.54 -3.96 1.28
CA TRP A 9 -3.11 -3.06 2.28
C TRP A 9 -4.24 -2.26 1.64
N LEU A 10 -5.50 -2.66 1.90
CA LEU A 10 -6.68 -1.97 1.38
C LEU A 10 -7.44 -1.30 2.53
N PRO A 11 -7.56 0.03 2.57
CA PRO A 11 -8.40 0.70 3.55
C PRO A 11 -9.87 0.33 3.31
N VAL A 12 -10.46 -0.43 4.24
CA VAL A 12 -11.87 -0.81 4.19
C VAL A 12 -12.71 0.28 4.83
N VAL A 13 -13.38 1.07 3.99
CA VAL A 13 -14.38 2.05 4.44
C VAL A 13 -15.73 1.36 4.50
N LYS A 14 -16.36 1.32 5.68
CA LYS A 14 -17.71 0.76 5.83
C LYS A 14 -18.69 1.54 4.99
N GLU A 15 -19.51 0.84 4.22
CA GLU A 15 -20.55 1.45 3.39
C GLU A 15 -21.56 2.22 4.23
N ASP A 16 -21.90 3.42 3.75
CA ASP A 16 -22.97 4.23 4.31
C ASP A 16 -24.19 4.15 3.40
N LYS A 17 -25.26 3.52 3.90
CA LYS A 17 -26.52 3.35 3.16
C LYS A 17 -27.11 4.68 2.69
N GLN A 18 -26.88 5.78 3.39
CA GLN A 18 -27.39 7.10 2.99
C GLN A 18 -26.63 7.68 1.80
N HIS A 19 -25.39 7.23 1.58
CA HIS A 19 -24.50 7.72 0.53
C HIS A 19 -24.24 6.68 -0.58
N SER A 20 -24.78 5.46 -0.43
CA SER A 20 -24.71 4.39 -1.41
C SER A 20 -25.16 4.85 -2.81
N GLY A 21 -24.37 4.49 -3.83
CA GLY A 21 -24.62 4.86 -5.23
C GLY A 21 -24.32 6.31 -5.59
N LYS A 22 -23.90 7.16 -4.65
CA LYS A 22 -23.59 8.58 -4.92
C LYS A 22 -22.12 8.75 -5.31
N SER A 23 -21.86 9.61 -6.31
CA SER A 23 -20.50 10.00 -6.71
C SER A 23 -19.69 10.61 -5.55
N ALA A 24 -20.35 11.37 -4.67
CA ALA A 24 -19.73 11.91 -3.46
C ALA A 24 -19.14 10.83 -2.55
N TRP A 25 -19.78 9.66 -2.47
CA TRP A 25 -19.29 8.54 -1.68
C TRP A 25 -18.07 7.87 -2.33
N ALA A 26 -18.08 7.70 -3.65
CA ALA A 26 -16.90 7.24 -4.39
C ALA A 26 -15.70 8.19 -4.19
N ASN A 27 -15.92 9.50 -4.30
CA ASN A 27 -14.89 10.52 -4.06
C ASN A 27 -14.37 10.50 -2.62
N PHE A 28 -15.25 10.28 -1.64
CA PHE A 28 -14.85 10.10 -0.25
C PHE A 28 -13.93 8.89 -0.07
N LYS A 29 -14.33 7.72 -0.59
CA LYS A 29 -13.50 6.51 -0.55
C LYS A 29 -12.15 6.70 -1.24
N ALA A 30 -12.13 7.33 -2.41
CA ALA A 30 -10.88 7.68 -3.11
C ALA A 30 -10.00 8.60 -2.26
N THR A 31 -10.58 9.62 -1.62
CA THR A 31 -9.83 10.52 -0.72
C THR A 31 -9.22 9.78 0.47
N VAL A 32 -9.99 8.88 1.09
CA VAL A 32 -9.50 8.03 2.19
C VAL A 32 -8.34 7.16 1.72
N TRP A 33 -8.47 6.55 0.53
CA TRP A 33 -7.43 5.73 -0.07
C TRP A 33 -6.14 6.54 -0.31
N HIS A 34 -6.22 7.68 -1.01
CA HIS A 34 -5.05 8.52 -1.31
C HIS A 34 -4.35 9.03 -0.06
N LYS A 35 -5.10 9.47 0.95
CA LYS A 35 -4.52 9.94 2.22
C LYS A 35 -3.84 8.80 3.00
N SER A 36 -4.47 7.63 3.04
CA SER A 36 -3.90 6.46 3.72
C SER A 36 -2.63 5.98 3.04
N PHE A 37 -2.64 5.88 1.71
CA PHE A 37 -1.47 5.53 0.91
C PHE A 37 -0.33 6.54 1.09
N GLY A 38 -0.65 7.85 1.06
CA GLY A 38 0.34 8.90 1.34
C GLY A 38 0.98 8.77 2.73
N ARG A 39 0.22 8.36 3.74
CA ARG A 39 0.77 8.11 5.09
C ARG A 39 1.75 6.94 5.10
N ILE A 40 1.44 5.85 4.39
CA ILE A 40 2.34 4.69 4.23
C ILE A 40 3.63 5.12 3.54
N LEU A 41 3.52 5.83 2.40
CA LEU A 41 4.69 6.34 1.68
C LEU A 41 5.56 7.24 2.56
N SER A 42 4.94 8.10 3.36
CA SER A 42 5.67 9.00 4.27
C SER A 42 6.47 8.24 5.33
N LEU A 43 5.93 7.14 5.86
CA LEU A 43 6.64 6.27 6.81
C LEU A 43 7.80 5.51 6.16
N LEU A 44 7.66 5.17 4.87
CA LEU A 44 8.69 4.45 4.12
C LEU A 44 9.75 5.39 3.53
N ALA A 45 9.47 6.68 3.36
CA ALA A 45 10.33 7.63 2.65
C ALA A 45 11.77 7.69 3.20
N GLU A 46 11.93 7.65 4.52
CA GLU A 46 13.25 7.63 5.14
C GLU A 46 14.00 6.32 4.86
N ARG A 47 13.33 5.19 5.03
CA ARG A 47 13.88 3.84 4.78
C ARG A 47 14.18 3.60 3.29
N LEU A 48 13.42 4.24 2.40
CA LEU A 48 13.68 4.21 0.95
C LEU A 48 14.98 4.92 0.59
N ARG A 49 15.33 5.99 1.31
CA ARG A 49 16.54 6.79 1.03
C ARG A 49 17.79 6.18 1.66
N ALA A 50 17.69 5.80 2.93
CA ALA A 50 18.84 5.31 3.70
C ALA A 50 19.00 3.79 3.64
N GLY A 51 17.96 3.06 3.23
CA GLY A 51 17.86 1.62 3.44
C GLY A 51 17.74 1.28 4.94
N GLN A 52 17.74 -0.01 5.25
CA GLN A 52 17.75 -0.50 6.63
C GLN A 52 18.50 -1.83 6.71
N TRP A 53 19.21 -2.06 7.82
CA TRP A 53 19.76 -3.38 8.14
C TRP A 53 18.64 -4.28 8.64
N LEU A 54 18.49 -5.46 8.04
CA LEU A 54 17.60 -6.51 8.53
C LEU A 54 18.40 -7.78 8.72
N GLU A 55 18.10 -8.48 9.81
CA GLU A 55 18.59 -9.83 10.02
C GLU A 55 17.80 -10.81 9.16
N CYS A 56 18.50 -11.54 8.32
CA CYS A 56 17.96 -12.63 7.53
C CYS A 56 17.75 -13.89 8.39
N LEU A 57 17.03 -14.87 7.84
CA LEU A 57 16.74 -16.15 8.53
C LEU A 57 18.01 -16.96 8.87
N ASP A 58 19.13 -16.66 8.21
CA ASP A 58 20.46 -17.24 8.44
C ASP A 58 21.31 -16.41 9.41
N ALA A 59 20.70 -15.47 10.15
CA ALA A 59 21.36 -14.54 11.07
C ALA A 59 22.38 -13.59 10.43
N VAL A 60 22.37 -13.45 9.10
CA VAL A 60 23.21 -12.50 8.37
C VAL A 60 22.51 -11.14 8.32
N GLN A 61 23.25 -10.08 8.67
CA GLN A 61 22.78 -8.71 8.50
C GLN A 61 22.89 -8.31 7.03
N CYS A 62 21.76 -7.97 6.43
CA CYS A 62 21.67 -7.52 5.04
C CYS A 62 21.12 -6.10 4.97
N TRP A 63 21.70 -5.27 4.09
CA TRP A 63 21.22 -3.92 3.84
C TRP A 63 20.13 -3.96 2.78
N PHE A 64 18.89 -3.69 3.18
CA PHE A 64 17.72 -3.70 2.29
C PHE A 64 17.23 -2.30 1.96
N PHE A 65 16.75 -2.15 0.73
CA PHE A 65 16.00 -1.00 0.26
C PHE A 65 14.57 -1.45 -0.06
N PRO A 66 13.54 -0.82 0.52
CA PRO A 66 12.17 -1.06 0.09
C PRO A 66 12.01 -0.74 -1.41
N LEU A 67 11.21 -1.53 -2.12
CA LEU A 67 10.83 -1.26 -3.51
C LEU A 67 9.31 -1.16 -3.60
N ILE A 68 8.80 -0.03 -4.09
CA ILE A 68 7.36 0.19 -4.27
C ILE A 68 7.06 0.08 -5.76
N LEU A 69 6.29 -0.95 -6.13
CA LEU A 69 5.79 -1.16 -7.48
C LEU A 69 4.34 -0.68 -7.54
N ILE A 70 4.07 0.35 -8.33
CA ILE A 70 2.72 0.82 -8.60
C ILE A 70 2.30 0.21 -9.94
N LEU A 71 1.48 -0.82 -9.88
CA LEU A 71 0.88 -1.44 -11.05
C LEU A 71 -0.46 -0.78 -11.31
N SER A 72 -0.53 0.02 -12.36
CA SER A 72 -1.79 0.56 -12.87
C SER A 72 -2.27 -0.36 -13.98
N SER A 73 -3.18 -1.27 -13.66
CA SER A 73 -3.92 -2.05 -14.65
C SER A 73 -5.35 -1.53 -14.69
N ASP A 74 -5.86 -1.22 -15.89
CA ASP A 74 -7.29 -1.03 -16.12
C ASP A 74 -7.97 -2.36 -15.84
N PHE A 75 -8.48 -2.52 -14.62
CA PHE A 75 -9.28 -3.68 -14.24
C PHE A 75 -10.69 -3.42 -14.78
N GLU A 76 -10.96 -3.80 -16.03
CA GLU A 76 -12.35 -3.95 -16.48
C GLU A 76 -12.98 -5.05 -15.62
N GLU A 77 -14.02 -4.71 -14.85
CA GLU A 77 -14.82 -5.69 -14.12
C GLU A 77 -15.41 -6.69 -15.13
N GLN A 78 -15.01 -7.96 -15.00
CA GLN A 78 -15.51 -9.08 -15.80
C GLN A 78 -16.82 -9.64 -15.25
#